data_AF-A0A537RZF0-F1
#
_entry.id   AF-A0A537RZF0-F1
#
_cell.length_a   1.000
_cell.length_b   1.000
_cell.length_c   1.000
_cell.angle_alpha   90.00
_cell.angle_beta   90.00
_cell.angle_gamma   90.00
#
_symmetry.space_group_name_H-M   'P 1'
#
loop_
_entity.id
_entity.type
_entity.pdbx_description
1 polymer ?
#
loop_
_entity_poly.entity_id
_entity_poly.type
_entity_poly.pdbx_seq_one_letter_code
_entity_poly.pdbx_strand_id
1 'polypeptide(L)'
;VIQLEEPQIHMVPVRGKTFGKLDAPDLVKIFNNTVKGLRGKTEVWCHTCWGNPSQQRIFADVQSYQPTLEALNQVDADALTFETRSSGTGDLKAIGEVIKDKKVVIGVIDHHTLQVERPDEIAALIREALKHIPPERLIISSDCGMGREGMGRRHASYKMVSMVLGTNMVRKELGLPQAECLAADQGYSITMTKA
;
A
#
# COMPACT_ATOMS: atom_id res chain seq x y z
N VAL A 1 -8.84 -10.27 -8.60
CA VAL A 1 -8.61 -8.97 -7.94
C VAL A 1 -8.74 -7.90 -9.00
N ILE A 2 -9.55 -6.88 -8.76
CA ILE A 2 -9.60 -5.65 -9.56
C ILE A 2 -9.27 -4.50 -8.61
N GLN A 3 -8.28 -3.67 -8.95
CA GLN A 3 -7.90 -2.50 -8.18
C GLN A 3 -8.35 -1.23 -8.91
N LEU A 4 -8.99 -0.34 -8.18
CA LEU A 4 -9.31 1.01 -8.62
C LEU A 4 -8.40 2.00 -7.89
N GLU A 5 -7.81 2.91 -8.65
CA GLU A 5 -6.97 3.99 -8.15
C GLU A 5 -7.85 5.18 -7.77
N GLU A 6 -8.01 5.45 -6.46
CA GLU A 6 -8.87 6.53 -5.99
C GLU A 6 -8.19 7.40 -4.93
N PRO A 7 -7.15 8.17 -5.32
CA PRO A 7 -6.49 9.04 -4.38
C PRO A 7 -7.32 10.28 -4.00
N GLN A 8 -8.41 10.62 -4.71
CA GLN A 8 -9.09 11.88 -4.44
C GLN A 8 -9.83 11.88 -3.10
N ILE A 9 -10.38 10.75 -2.66
CA ILE A 9 -11.16 10.67 -1.40
C ILE A 9 -10.34 11.20 -0.22
N HIS A 10 -9.14 10.68 -0.02
CA HIS A 10 -8.27 11.05 1.10
C HIS A 10 -7.52 12.37 0.89
N MET A 11 -7.47 12.89 -0.35
CA MET A 11 -6.90 14.20 -0.66
C MET A 11 -7.85 15.37 -0.35
N VAL A 12 -9.16 15.14 -0.18
CA VAL A 12 -10.15 16.22 0.06
C VAL A 12 -9.77 17.16 1.22
N PRO A 13 -9.33 16.69 2.40
CA PRO A 13 -8.97 17.59 3.50
C PRO A 13 -7.81 18.53 3.18
N VAL A 14 -6.92 18.12 2.27
CA VAL A 14 -5.69 18.85 1.94
C VAL A 14 -5.88 19.71 0.68
N ARG A 15 -6.58 19.21 -0.32
CA ARG A 15 -6.77 19.87 -1.63
C ARG A 15 -8.11 20.57 -1.79
N GLY A 16 -9.03 20.40 -0.84
CA GLY A 16 -10.41 20.85 -0.95
C GLY A 16 -11.26 19.95 -1.85
N LYS A 17 -12.48 20.41 -2.15
CA LYS A 17 -13.45 19.65 -2.95
C LYS A 17 -12.94 19.40 -4.38
N THR A 18 -13.07 18.17 -4.87
CA THR A 18 -12.74 17.83 -6.25
C THR A 18 -13.66 18.61 -7.21
N PHE A 19 -13.06 19.24 -8.22
CA PHE A 19 -13.73 20.19 -9.13
C PHE A 19 -14.47 21.34 -8.41
N GLY A 20 -14.09 21.65 -7.16
CA GLY A 20 -14.74 22.66 -6.32
C GLY A 20 -16.15 22.27 -5.84
N LYS A 21 -16.59 21.02 -6.05
CA LYS A 21 -17.98 20.60 -5.82
C LYS A 21 -18.11 19.33 -4.99
N LEU A 22 -17.28 18.33 -5.27
CA LEU A 22 -17.41 17.00 -4.70
C LEU A 22 -16.54 16.87 -3.45
N ASP A 23 -17.13 16.53 -2.31
CA ASP A 23 -16.39 16.17 -1.11
C ASP A 23 -16.23 14.65 -0.95
N ALA A 24 -15.63 14.21 0.16
CA ALA A 24 -15.30 12.80 0.36
C ALA A 24 -16.55 11.88 0.29
N PRO A 25 -17.69 12.19 0.94
CA PRO A 25 -18.93 11.44 0.76
C PRO A 25 -19.39 11.31 -0.71
N ASP A 26 -19.31 12.38 -1.50
CA ASP A 26 -19.67 12.34 -2.92
C ASP A 26 -18.76 11.39 -3.70
N LEU A 27 -17.45 11.44 -3.45
CA LEU A 27 -16.46 10.58 -4.09
C LEU A 27 -16.63 9.11 -3.70
N VAL A 28 -16.91 8.82 -2.42
CA VAL A 28 -17.24 7.46 -1.95
C VAL A 28 -18.48 6.93 -2.69
N LYS A 29 -19.53 7.75 -2.85
CA LYS A 29 -20.73 7.35 -3.60
C LYS A 29 -20.40 7.02 -5.06
N ILE A 30 -19.52 7.79 -5.70
CA ILE A 30 -19.08 7.54 -7.08
C ILE A 30 -18.31 6.22 -7.16
N PHE A 31 -17.35 5.99 -6.26
CA PHE A 31 -16.60 4.74 -6.19
C PHE A 31 -17.54 3.54 -6.03
N ASN A 32 -18.43 3.60 -5.03
CA ASN A 32 -19.35 2.50 -4.70
C ASN A 32 -20.30 2.18 -5.87
N ASN A 33 -20.77 3.20 -6.59
CA ASN A 33 -21.58 2.98 -7.80
C ASN A 33 -20.77 2.31 -8.92
N THR A 34 -19.49 2.64 -9.06
CA THR A 34 -18.60 2.10 -10.10
C THR A 34 -18.32 0.61 -9.89
N VAL A 35 -18.15 0.18 -8.63
CA VAL A 35 -17.81 -1.21 -8.28
C VAL A 35 -19.03 -2.07 -7.94
N LYS A 36 -20.23 -1.50 -8.05
CA LYS A 36 -21.48 -2.15 -7.64
C LYS A 36 -21.66 -3.52 -8.30
N GLY A 37 -21.81 -4.56 -7.48
CA GLY A 37 -22.04 -5.92 -7.94
C GLY A 37 -20.79 -6.66 -8.43
N LEU A 38 -19.59 -6.10 -8.21
CA LEU A 38 -18.31 -6.81 -8.41
C LEU A 38 -17.93 -7.65 -7.19
N ARG A 39 -18.23 -7.18 -5.98
CA ARG A 39 -17.97 -7.94 -4.75
C ARG A 39 -18.74 -9.26 -4.76
N GLY A 40 -18.08 -10.32 -4.30
CA GLY A 40 -18.57 -11.70 -4.43
C GLY A 40 -18.29 -12.37 -5.77
N LYS A 41 -17.95 -11.61 -6.83
CA LYS A 41 -17.44 -12.15 -8.11
C LYS A 41 -15.93 -12.06 -8.22
N THR A 42 -15.36 -10.97 -7.70
CA THR A 42 -13.93 -10.75 -7.55
C THR A 42 -13.68 -9.92 -6.30
N GLU A 43 -12.48 -10.02 -5.76
CA GLU A 43 -12.00 -9.08 -4.76
C GLU A 43 -11.75 -7.70 -5.39
N VAL A 44 -12.29 -6.65 -4.76
CA VAL A 44 -12.18 -5.25 -5.17
C VAL A 44 -11.22 -4.53 -4.23
N TRP A 45 -10.20 -3.87 -4.78
CA TRP A 45 -9.24 -3.06 -4.04
C TRP A 45 -9.44 -1.59 -4.35
N CYS A 46 -9.32 -0.74 -3.33
CA CYS A 46 -9.23 0.71 -3.50
C CYS A 46 -7.81 1.14 -3.14
N HIS A 47 -7.04 1.53 -4.15
CA HIS A 47 -5.72 2.09 -3.93
C HIS A 47 -5.82 3.56 -3.55
N THR A 48 -5.20 3.91 -2.44
CA THR A 48 -4.98 5.29 -2.03
C THR A 48 -3.50 5.52 -1.74
N CYS A 49 -2.99 6.68 -2.17
CA CYS A 49 -1.62 7.15 -1.98
C CYS A 49 -1.57 8.67 -2.13
N TRP A 50 -0.49 9.30 -1.67
CA TRP A 50 -0.29 10.74 -1.80
C TRP A 50 0.29 11.14 -3.17
N GLY A 51 0.57 10.17 -4.03
CA GLY A 51 0.97 10.34 -5.43
C GLY A 51 2.47 10.61 -5.64
N ASN A 52 2.90 10.45 -6.90
CA ASN A 52 4.31 10.47 -7.29
C ASN A 52 4.63 11.10 -8.66
N PRO A 53 4.20 12.34 -8.96
CA PRO A 53 4.59 13.00 -10.19
C PRO A 53 6.11 13.04 -10.35
N SER A 54 6.62 12.42 -11.41
CA SER A 54 8.06 12.32 -11.72
C SER A 54 8.89 11.84 -10.52
N GLN A 55 8.38 10.84 -9.80
CA GLN A 55 8.99 10.26 -8.59
C GLN A 55 9.09 11.25 -7.40
N GLN A 56 8.42 12.40 -7.44
CA GLN A 56 8.42 13.38 -6.36
C GLN A 56 7.16 13.31 -5.51
N ARG A 57 7.25 13.80 -4.26
CA ARG A 57 6.08 14.01 -3.42
C ARG A 57 5.22 15.14 -3.98
N ILE A 58 3.90 15.00 -3.86
CA ILE A 58 2.96 16.09 -4.22
C ILE A 58 2.99 17.21 -3.17
N PHE A 59 3.19 16.85 -1.90
CA PHE A 59 3.14 17.77 -0.76
C PHE A 59 4.52 17.93 -0.13
N ALA A 60 4.80 19.13 0.39
CA ALA A 60 6.03 19.38 1.15
C ALA A 60 6.03 18.63 2.49
N ASP A 61 4.89 18.68 3.19
CA ASP A 61 4.69 17.97 4.46
C ASP A 61 4.06 16.59 4.23
N VAL A 62 4.37 15.66 5.14
CA VAL A 62 3.68 14.37 5.21
C VAL A 62 2.22 14.59 5.62
N GLN A 63 1.30 14.09 4.80
CA GLN A 63 -0.13 14.21 5.06
C GLN A 63 -0.66 13.00 5.83
N SER A 64 -1.71 13.20 6.63
CA SER A 64 -2.36 12.14 7.41
C SER A 64 -3.67 11.69 6.77
N TYR A 65 -3.93 10.38 6.82
CA TYR A 65 -5.19 9.77 6.41
C TYR A 65 -6.31 9.98 7.44
N GLN A 66 -5.98 10.28 8.70
CA GLN A 66 -6.94 10.32 9.82
C GLN A 66 -8.22 11.12 9.52
N PRO A 67 -8.18 12.32 8.90
CA PRO A 67 -9.39 13.09 8.63
C PRO A 67 -10.36 12.43 7.64
N THR A 68 -9.93 11.39 6.93
CA THR A 68 -10.72 10.69 5.90
C THR A 68 -10.96 9.22 6.17
N LEU A 69 -10.45 8.66 7.28
CA LEU A 69 -10.59 7.22 7.55
C LEU A 69 -12.05 6.78 7.63
N GLU A 70 -12.94 7.60 8.19
CA GLU A 70 -14.38 7.30 8.22
C GLU A 70 -14.99 7.22 6.83
N ALA A 71 -14.63 8.15 5.93
CA ALA A 71 -15.08 8.11 4.54
C ALA A 71 -14.52 6.89 3.79
N LEU A 72 -13.23 6.58 3.99
CA LEU A 72 -12.60 5.39 3.43
C LEU A 72 -13.24 4.10 3.94
N ASN A 73 -13.69 4.06 5.19
CA ASN A 73 -14.40 2.91 5.75
C ASN A 73 -15.74 2.64 5.02
N GLN A 74 -16.38 3.69 4.47
CA GLN A 74 -17.61 3.58 3.67
C GLN A 74 -17.37 3.17 2.21
N VAL A 75 -16.12 3.06 1.76
CA VAL A 75 -15.78 2.58 0.41
C VAL A 75 -16.14 1.11 0.26
N ASP A 76 -16.88 0.76 -0.79
CA ASP A 76 -17.32 -0.61 -1.09
C ASP A 76 -16.20 -1.43 -1.75
N ALA A 77 -15.12 -1.64 -1.00
CA ALA A 77 -13.97 -2.46 -1.37
C ALA A 77 -13.72 -3.55 -0.31
N ASP A 78 -13.06 -4.63 -0.74
CA ASP A 78 -12.59 -5.71 0.14
C ASP A 78 -11.24 -5.36 0.78
N ALA A 79 -10.42 -4.53 0.12
CA ALA A 79 -9.13 -4.07 0.60
C ALA A 79 -8.91 -2.58 0.35
N LEU A 80 -8.30 -1.89 1.31
CA LEU A 80 -7.86 -0.49 1.21
C LEU A 80 -6.34 -0.43 1.31
N THR A 81 -5.69 0.32 0.43
CA THR A 81 -4.24 0.54 0.52
C THR A 81 -3.91 1.87 1.17
N PHE A 82 -2.82 1.90 1.95
CA PHE A 82 -2.32 3.08 2.62
C PHE A 82 -0.82 3.25 2.35
N GLU A 83 -0.42 4.46 1.98
CA GLU A 83 0.98 4.87 1.90
C GLU A 83 1.55 5.04 3.31
N THR A 84 2.42 4.12 3.74
CA THR A 84 2.91 4.03 5.13
C THR A 84 4.43 4.01 5.24
N ARG A 85 5.17 3.67 4.17
CA ARG A 85 6.63 3.66 4.22
C ARG A 85 7.21 5.06 4.10
N SER A 86 6.74 5.84 3.13
CA SER A 86 7.15 7.23 2.88
C SER A 86 6.52 8.22 3.87
N SER A 87 5.34 7.89 4.42
CA SER A 87 4.57 8.74 5.33
C SER A 87 4.79 8.39 6.80
N GLY A 88 5.49 7.28 7.08
CA GLY A 88 5.73 6.80 8.43
C GLY A 88 4.53 6.08 9.05
N THR A 89 4.70 5.65 10.29
CA THR A 89 3.79 4.73 10.99
C THR A 89 2.67 5.42 11.77
N GLY A 90 2.63 6.75 11.78
CA GLY A 90 1.77 7.54 12.68
C GLY A 90 0.28 7.24 12.56
N ASP A 91 -0.19 6.88 11.36
CA ASP A 91 -1.59 6.58 11.11
C ASP A 91 -1.97 5.11 11.32
N LEU A 92 -1.02 4.19 11.52
CA LEU A 92 -1.30 2.74 11.62
C LEU A 92 -2.30 2.41 12.74
N LYS A 93 -2.17 3.08 13.89
CA LYS A 93 -3.09 2.93 15.01
C LYS A 93 -4.51 3.33 14.61
N ALA A 94 -4.67 4.53 14.05
CA ALA A 94 -5.97 5.05 13.64
C ALA A 94 -6.59 4.20 12.52
N ILE A 95 -5.79 3.74 11.55
CA ILE A 95 -6.22 2.84 10.49
C ILE A 95 -6.76 1.53 11.08
N GLY A 96 -6.02 0.90 12.00
CA GLY A 96 -6.45 -0.33 12.66
C GLY A 96 -7.68 -0.14 13.55
N GLU A 97 -7.87 1.04 14.13
CA GLU A 97 -9.03 1.40 14.97
C GLU A 97 -10.30 1.69 14.16
N VAL A 98 -10.19 2.38 13.01
CA VAL A 98 -11.35 2.80 12.21
C VAL A 98 -11.75 1.75 11.16
N ILE A 99 -10.77 1.19 10.44
CA ILE A 99 -11.04 0.19 9.39
C ILE A 99 -11.18 -1.18 10.05
N LYS A 100 -12.40 -1.72 10.13
CA LYS A 100 -12.67 -3.00 10.82
C LYS A 100 -13.10 -4.17 9.93
N ASP A 101 -13.81 -3.91 8.84
CA ASP A 101 -14.44 -4.98 8.03
C ASP A 101 -13.76 -5.21 6.68
N LYS A 102 -12.55 -4.66 6.50
CA LYS A 102 -11.79 -4.73 5.25
C LYS A 102 -10.36 -5.19 5.51
N LYS A 103 -9.73 -5.74 4.49
CA LYS A 103 -8.28 -5.96 4.51
C LYS A 103 -7.57 -4.61 4.44
N VAL A 104 -6.50 -4.48 5.19
CA VAL A 104 -5.65 -3.29 5.20
C VAL A 104 -4.36 -3.64 4.49
N VAL A 105 -4.08 -2.94 3.40
CA VAL A 105 -2.86 -3.09 2.62
C VAL A 105 -1.94 -1.95 3.01
N ILE A 106 -0.79 -2.26 3.61
CA ILE A 106 0.21 -1.25 3.97
C ILE A 106 1.33 -1.21 2.92
N GLY A 107 1.78 -0.01 2.58
CA GLY A 107 2.95 0.21 1.77
C GLY A 107 4.24 0.09 2.58
N VAL A 108 5.15 -0.81 2.18
CA VAL A 108 6.45 -1.03 2.85
C VAL A 108 7.65 -0.62 2.00
N ILE A 109 7.39 -0.12 0.79
CA ILE A 109 8.39 0.35 -0.17
C ILE A 109 8.12 1.83 -0.48
N ASP A 110 9.14 2.65 -0.29
CA ASP A 110 9.12 4.05 -0.71
C ASP A 110 9.42 4.09 -2.22
N HIS A 111 8.45 4.59 -2.97
CA HIS A 111 8.51 4.67 -4.42
C HIS A 111 9.15 5.98 -4.92
N HIS A 112 9.36 6.96 -4.04
CA HIS A 112 10.00 8.24 -4.33
C HIS A 112 11.53 8.13 -4.36
N THR A 113 12.12 7.04 -3.87
CA THR A 113 13.58 6.87 -3.78
C THR A 113 14.09 5.63 -4.53
N LEU A 114 15.36 5.68 -4.96
CA LEU A 114 16.06 4.53 -5.54
C LEU A 114 16.72 3.62 -4.50
N GLN A 115 16.78 4.07 -3.24
CA GLN A 115 17.32 3.27 -2.15
C GLN A 115 16.44 2.04 -1.96
N VAL A 116 17.02 0.85 -2.10
CA VAL A 116 16.32 -0.40 -1.78
C VAL A 116 16.22 -0.50 -0.27
N GLU A 117 15.00 -0.62 0.26
CA GLU A 117 14.72 -0.87 1.67
C GLU A 117 15.37 -2.19 2.07
N ARG A 118 15.90 -2.28 3.28
CA ARG A 118 16.43 -3.56 3.76
C ARG A 118 15.30 -4.45 4.27
N PRO A 119 15.42 -5.80 4.17
CA PRO A 119 14.40 -6.72 4.67
C PRO A 119 14.06 -6.52 6.16
N ASP A 120 15.03 -6.15 7.00
CA ASP A 120 14.83 -5.87 8.43
C ASP A 120 13.97 -4.63 8.68
N GLU A 121 14.12 -3.58 7.86
CA GLU A 121 13.30 -2.35 7.93
C GLU A 121 11.85 -2.65 7.56
N ILE A 122 11.66 -3.44 6.50
CA ILE A 122 10.33 -3.90 6.07
C ILE A 122 9.69 -4.75 7.16
N ALA A 123 10.41 -5.72 7.72
CA ALA A 123 9.91 -6.55 8.80
C ALA A 123 9.55 -5.71 10.05
N ALA A 124 10.35 -4.69 10.40
CA ALA A 124 10.05 -3.79 11.50
C ALA A 124 8.74 -3.01 11.29
N LEU A 125 8.52 -2.48 10.08
CA LEU A 125 7.27 -1.80 9.73
C LEU A 125 6.06 -2.74 9.79
N ILE A 126 6.20 -3.98 9.29
CA ILE A 126 5.13 -4.98 9.38
C ILE A 126 4.81 -5.32 10.84
N ARG A 127 5.82 -5.51 11.70
CA ARG A 127 5.62 -5.75 13.13
C ARG A 127 4.91 -4.58 13.81
N GLU A 128 5.21 -3.34 13.42
CA GLU A 128 4.50 -2.17 13.91
C GLU A 128 3.02 -2.22 13.52
N ALA A 129 2.72 -2.50 12.25
CA ALA A 129 1.33 -2.61 11.78
C ALA A 129 0.55 -3.73 12.49
N LEU A 130 1.21 -4.86 12.78
CA LEU A 130 0.61 -5.99 13.50
C LEU A 130 0.20 -5.67 14.95
N LYS A 131 0.68 -4.57 15.54
CA LYS A 131 0.18 -4.08 16.84
C LYS A 131 -1.25 -3.53 16.75
N HIS A 132 -1.70 -3.17 15.55
CA HIS A 132 -2.95 -2.45 15.33
C HIS A 132 -3.91 -3.19 14.38
N ILE A 133 -3.36 -3.99 13.47
CA ILE A 133 -4.12 -4.71 12.42
C ILE A 133 -3.79 -6.20 12.56
N PRO A 134 -4.81 -7.07 12.71
CA PRO A 134 -4.56 -8.49 12.89
C PRO A 134 -4.03 -9.14 11.60
N PRO A 135 -3.20 -10.19 11.70
CA PRO A 135 -2.46 -10.76 10.58
C PRO A 135 -3.36 -11.26 9.43
N GLU A 136 -4.55 -11.77 9.72
CA GLU A 136 -5.51 -12.25 8.72
C GLU A 136 -6.12 -11.13 7.86
N ARG A 137 -5.96 -9.87 8.28
CA ARG A 137 -6.42 -8.69 7.55
C ARG A 137 -5.30 -7.85 6.96
N LEU A 138 -4.04 -8.12 7.31
CA LEU A 138 -2.90 -7.33 6.86
C LEU A 138 -2.33 -7.86 5.54
N ILE A 139 -2.25 -7.00 4.54
CA ILE A 139 -1.61 -7.26 3.24
C ILE A 139 -0.42 -6.31 3.08
N ILE A 140 0.66 -6.81 2.48
CA ILE A 140 1.89 -6.04 2.24
C ILE A 140 2.00 -5.67 0.76
N SER A 141 2.28 -4.40 0.47
CA SER A 141 2.48 -3.87 -0.88
C SER A 141 3.52 -2.75 -0.88
N SER A 142 3.78 -2.12 -2.03
CA SER A 142 4.46 -0.81 -2.10
C SER A 142 3.48 0.33 -1.78
N ASP A 143 4.01 1.50 -1.40
CA ASP A 143 3.20 2.71 -1.14
C ASP A 143 2.40 3.15 -2.37
N CYS A 144 2.99 3.04 -3.57
CA CYS A 144 2.38 3.41 -4.85
C CYS A 144 3.05 2.60 -5.98
N GLY A 145 2.64 2.86 -7.22
CA GLY A 145 3.28 2.30 -8.42
C GLY A 145 4.70 2.83 -8.65
N MET A 146 5.59 1.95 -9.13
CA MET A 146 7.02 2.25 -9.39
C MET A 146 7.30 2.64 -10.86
N GLY A 147 6.27 2.85 -11.69
CA GLY A 147 6.43 2.97 -13.14
C GLY A 147 6.63 4.39 -13.68
N ARG A 148 6.36 5.43 -12.87
CA ARG A 148 6.36 6.81 -13.34
C ARG A 148 7.77 7.41 -13.23
N GLU A 149 8.39 7.66 -14.38
CA GLU A 149 9.64 8.42 -14.60
C GLU A 149 10.51 8.61 -13.36
N GLY A 150 11.44 7.69 -13.13
CA GLY A 150 12.43 7.80 -12.04
C GLY A 150 13.01 6.47 -11.59
N MET A 151 12.17 5.42 -11.48
CA MET A 151 12.63 4.10 -11.05
C MET A 151 12.88 3.14 -12.21
N GLY A 152 14.14 2.79 -12.44
CA GLY A 152 14.50 1.75 -13.39
C GLY A 152 14.04 0.36 -12.95
N ARG A 153 13.71 -0.52 -13.90
CA ARG A 153 13.24 -1.90 -13.64
C ARG A 153 14.10 -2.66 -12.64
N ARG A 154 15.43 -2.48 -12.69
CA ARG A 154 16.37 -3.12 -11.75
C ARG A 154 16.11 -2.73 -10.28
N HIS A 155 15.88 -1.45 -10.00
CA HIS A 155 15.58 -0.98 -8.65
C HIS A 155 14.23 -1.52 -8.17
N ALA A 156 13.21 -1.48 -9.04
CA ALA A 156 11.90 -2.06 -8.75
C ALA A 156 12.01 -3.55 -8.42
N SER A 157 12.76 -4.34 -9.21
CA SER A 157 12.99 -5.76 -8.95
C SER A 157 13.65 -6.00 -7.59
N TYR A 158 14.69 -5.25 -7.23
CA TYR A 158 15.34 -5.42 -5.93
C TYR A 158 14.47 -5.00 -4.75
N LYS A 159 13.66 -3.94 -4.90
CA LYS A 159 12.65 -3.55 -3.90
C LYS A 159 11.62 -4.67 -3.69
N MET A 160 11.16 -5.31 -4.77
CA MET A 160 10.25 -6.46 -4.67
C MET A 160 10.89 -7.67 -3.97
N VAL A 161 12.15 -7.99 -4.27
CA VAL A 161 12.89 -9.05 -3.56
C VAL A 161 12.95 -8.74 -2.07
N SER A 162 13.34 -7.52 -1.71
CA SER A 162 13.45 -7.11 -0.31
C SER A 162 12.10 -7.21 0.42
N MET A 163 11.01 -6.79 -0.23
CA MET A 163 9.66 -6.91 0.31
C MET A 163 9.28 -8.35 0.64
N VAL A 164 9.54 -9.30 -0.28
CA VAL A 164 9.25 -10.71 -0.03
C VAL A 164 10.10 -11.26 1.12
N LEU A 165 11.40 -10.96 1.13
CA LEU A 165 12.31 -11.39 2.19
C LEU A 165 11.90 -10.85 3.57
N GLY A 166 11.63 -9.55 3.68
CA GLY A 166 11.20 -8.92 4.93
C GLY A 166 9.85 -9.44 5.41
N THR A 167 8.89 -9.66 4.49
CA THR A 167 7.61 -10.28 4.80
C THR A 167 7.76 -11.71 5.31
N ASN A 168 8.68 -12.49 4.71
CA ASN A 168 8.94 -13.87 5.13
C ASN A 168 9.56 -13.98 6.53
N MET A 169 10.36 -12.99 6.96
CA MET A 169 10.87 -12.94 8.33
C MET A 169 9.71 -12.92 9.33
N VAL A 170 8.72 -12.05 9.11
CA VAL A 170 7.55 -11.93 9.99
C VAL A 170 6.63 -13.15 9.86
N ARG A 171 6.41 -13.68 8.65
CA ARG A 171 5.63 -14.91 8.46
C ARG A 171 6.23 -16.08 9.23
N LYS A 172 7.56 -16.24 9.20
CA LYS A 172 8.26 -17.28 9.97
C LYS A 172 8.04 -17.11 11.47
N GLU A 173 8.12 -15.87 11.99
CA GLU A 173 7.84 -15.55 13.40
C GLU A 173 6.41 -15.93 13.81
N LEU A 174 5.44 -15.75 12.91
CA LEU A 174 4.03 -16.09 13.12
C LEU A 174 3.70 -17.57 12.82
N GLY A 175 4.67 -18.39 12.39
CA GLY A 175 4.43 -19.77 11.97
C GLY A 175 3.59 -19.90 10.69
N LEU A 176 3.53 -18.84 9.87
CA LEU A 176 2.80 -18.80 8.61
C LEU A 176 3.65 -19.32 7.43
N PRO A 177 3.02 -19.85 6.36
CA PRO A 177 3.74 -20.21 5.14
C PRO A 177 4.51 -19.03 4.56
N GLN A 178 5.78 -19.25 4.22
CA GLN A 178 6.61 -18.27 3.54
C GLN A 178 6.28 -18.26 2.04
N ALA A 179 6.39 -17.10 1.39
CA ALA A 179 6.26 -17.00 -0.05
C ALA A 179 7.60 -17.26 -0.73
N GLU A 180 7.56 -17.92 -1.88
CA GLU A 180 8.70 -18.02 -2.76
C GLU A 180 9.07 -16.64 -3.34
N CYS A 181 10.35 -16.29 -3.32
CA CYS A 181 10.86 -15.08 -3.95
C CYS A 181 11.44 -15.43 -5.32
N LEU A 182 10.60 -15.49 -6.35
CA LEU A 182 11.03 -15.84 -7.72
C LEU A 182 12.18 -14.95 -8.22
N ALA A 183 12.19 -13.67 -7.85
CA ALA A 183 13.25 -12.75 -8.24
C ALA A 183 14.58 -12.96 -7.49
N ALA A 184 14.60 -13.78 -6.44
CA ALA A 184 15.81 -14.22 -5.74
C ALA A 184 16.25 -15.62 -6.16
N ASP A 185 15.48 -16.29 -7.03
CA ASP A 185 15.87 -17.59 -7.59
C ASP A 185 17.10 -17.41 -8.48
N GLN A 186 18.16 -18.17 -8.18
CA GLN A 186 19.42 -18.15 -8.89
C GLN A 186 19.28 -18.59 -10.35
N GLY A 187 18.22 -19.34 -10.71
CA GLY A 187 17.90 -19.68 -12.09
C GLY A 187 17.63 -18.46 -12.99
N TYR A 188 17.25 -17.33 -12.39
CA TYR A 188 17.08 -16.05 -13.09
C TYR A 188 18.30 -15.12 -12.96
N SER A 189 19.37 -15.58 -12.29
CA SER A 189 20.63 -14.84 -12.22
C SER A 189 21.37 -14.92 -13.55
N ILE A 190 21.64 -13.77 -14.15
CA ILE A 190 22.43 -13.66 -15.40
C ILE A 190 23.89 -14.08 -15.17
N THR A 191 24.33 -14.05 -13.91
CA THR A 191 25.64 -14.55 -13.48
C THR A 191 25.42 -15.84 -12.72
N MET A 192 25.65 -16.98 -13.37
CA MET A 192 25.78 -18.25 -12.66
C MET A 192 27.07 -18.21 -11.86
N THR A 193 26.97 -18.09 -10.54
CA THR A 193 28.09 -18.40 -9.66
C THR A 193 28.18 -19.92 -9.62
N LYS A 194 29.21 -20.50 -10.26
CA LYS A 194 29.53 -21.90 -10.06
C LYS A 194 29.90 -22.08 -8.58
N ALA A 195 29.14 -22.94 -7.91
CA ALA A 195 29.49 -23.44 -6.57
C ALA A 195 30.78 -24.26 -6.62
#